data_AF-A0A955PGN0-F1
#
_entry.id   AF-A0A955PGN0-F1
#
_cell.length_a   1.000
_cell.length_b   1.000
_cell.length_c   1.000
_cell.angle_alpha   90.00
_cell.angle_beta   90.00
_cell.angle_gamma   90.00
#
_symmetry.space_group_name_H-M   'P 1'
#
loop_
_entity.id
_entity.type
_entity.pdbx_description
1 polymer ?
#
loop_
_entity_poly.entity_id
_entity_poly.type
_entity_poly.pdbx_seq_one_letter_code
_entity_poly.pdbx_strand_id
1 'polypeptide(L)'
;EGVQVLDQSLEMELEKNAPGSVICKFVREGDRGQVEANRAYLASGVTVDLGFLESLGLETGAQGVKIDRKTMATNLEKVFAAGNIAMAGRYAIQGSAAGRQAALSIHAFLTEGDNHSEETIDIRLPNLSDEERKILFAGIVPAKENGSPKASTNQDPADFSEVMPGFNGGEALSRAELCLQCDCAAKKNCLLRIRGTELGANPKAYVGELPPFERDDTHPDVVHESGKCIKCGRCIIAARDHQEELGLTYIGRGFRVRVGVPLNHQIREGLEVAAHECVAVCPTGALSFKR
;
A
#
# COMPACT_ATOMS: atom_id res chain seq x y z
N GLU A 1 29.84 17.08 -7.92
CA GLU A 1 29.08 15.85 -8.25
C GLU A 1 28.41 15.35 -6.98
N GLY A 2 27.11 15.60 -6.86
CA GLY A 2 26.36 15.28 -5.65
C GLY A 2 24.98 15.91 -5.73
N VAL A 3 23.96 15.18 -5.29
CA VAL A 3 22.61 15.73 -5.15
C VAL A 3 22.66 16.74 -3.99
N GLN A 4 22.43 18.02 -4.29
CA GLN A 4 22.25 19.05 -3.27
C GLN A 4 20.76 19.19 -2.98
N VAL A 5 20.36 18.96 -1.72
CA VAL A 5 19.00 19.18 -1.25
C VAL A 5 18.92 20.62 -0.75
N LEU A 6 18.16 21.45 -1.46
CA LEU A 6 17.83 22.82 -1.05
C LEU A 6 16.50 22.77 -0.29
N ASP A 7 16.58 22.44 1.00
CA ASP A 7 15.41 22.36 1.88
C ASP A 7 15.00 23.77 2.36
N GLN A 8 13.69 24.00 2.49
CA GLN A 8 13.07 25.17 3.13
C GLN A 8 13.16 26.53 2.43
N SER A 9 13.33 26.57 1.11
CA SER A 9 13.20 27.82 0.36
C SER A 9 11.73 28.28 0.31
N LEU A 10 11.42 29.46 0.87
CA LEU A 10 10.07 30.05 0.81
C LEU A 10 9.68 30.46 -0.61
N GLU A 11 10.68 30.80 -1.42
CA GLU A 11 10.55 31.18 -2.83
C GLU A 11 11.68 30.54 -3.63
N MET A 12 11.35 29.95 -4.77
CA MET A 12 12.32 29.34 -5.68
C MET A 12 11.97 29.65 -7.13
N GLU A 13 12.91 30.25 -7.86
CA GLU A 13 12.81 30.54 -9.28
C GLU A 13 13.79 29.68 -10.07
N LEU A 14 13.30 29.06 -11.15
CA LEU A 14 14.11 28.23 -12.04
C LEU A 14 14.27 28.91 -13.39
N GLU A 15 15.51 29.24 -13.75
CA GLU A 15 15.86 29.85 -15.03
C GLU A 15 16.70 28.87 -15.87
N LYS A 16 16.36 28.70 -17.15
CA LYS A 16 17.21 27.96 -18.09
C LYS A 16 18.42 28.81 -18.47
N ASN A 17 19.62 28.30 -18.26
CA ASN A 17 20.86 29.02 -18.58
C ASN A 17 21.44 28.60 -19.94
N ALA A 18 21.69 27.30 -20.12
CA ALA A 18 22.21 26.73 -21.36
C ALA A 18 21.58 25.33 -21.61
N PRO A 19 21.80 24.70 -22.78
CA PRO A 19 21.31 23.33 -23.03
C PRO A 19 21.83 22.36 -21.97
N GLY A 20 20.95 21.91 -21.07
CA GLY A 20 21.31 21.00 -19.97
C GLY A 20 21.82 21.69 -18.70
N SER A 21 21.62 23.00 -18.52
CA SER A 21 21.84 23.70 -17.25
C SER A 21 20.64 24.56 -16.83
N VAL A 22 20.38 24.55 -15.52
CA VAL A 22 19.32 25.28 -14.83
C VAL A 22 19.95 26.07 -13.70
N ILE A 23 19.62 27.34 -13.62
CA ILE A 23 19.92 28.19 -12.47
C ILE A 23 18.73 28.10 -11.52
N CYS A 24 19.00 27.72 -10.27
CA CYS A 24 18.04 27.76 -9.18
C CYS A 24 18.35 28.97 -8.30
N LYS A 25 17.45 29.95 -8.30
CA LYS A 25 17.46 31.07 -7.37
C LYS A 25 16.53 30.74 -6.20
N PHE A 26 16.97 30.93 -4.97
CA PHE A 26 16.16 30.62 -3.80
C PHE A 26 16.34 31.65 -2.69
N VAL A 27 15.31 31.80 -1.85
CA VAL A 27 15.35 32.60 -0.63
C VAL A 27 15.27 31.68 0.57
N ARG A 28 16.30 31.70 1.43
CA ARG A 28 16.34 30.94 2.68
C ARG A 28 16.57 31.91 3.84
N GLU A 29 15.66 31.94 4.80
CA GLU A 29 15.75 32.79 6.00
C GLU A 29 15.99 34.29 5.69
N GLY A 30 15.52 34.77 4.53
CA GLY A 30 15.72 36.14 4.05
C GLY A 30 16.95 36.36 3.16
N ASP A 31 17.86 35.38 3.07
CA ASP A 31 19.04 35.43 2.22
C ASP A 31 18.77 34.84 0.84
N ARG A 32 19.21 35.57 -0.20
CA ARG A 32 19.09 35.14 -1.60
C ARG A 32 20.33 34.35 -2.00
N GLY A 33 20.12 33.12 -2.45
CA GLY A 33 21.16 32.23 -2.98
C GLY A 33 20.92 31.85 -4.44
N GLN A 34 21.99 31.49 -5.14
CA GLN A 34 21.93 30.96 -6.51
C GLN A 34 22.81 29.71 -6.61
N VAL A 35 22.28 28.66 -7.23
CA VAL A 35 23.03 27.45 -7.57
C VAL A 35 22.80 27.09 -9.03
N GLU A 36 23.88 26.82 -9.76
CA GLU A 36 23.81 26.25 -11.10
C GLU A 36 23.85 24.73 -11.03
N ALA A 37 22.90 24.08 -11.70
CA ALA A 37 22.78 22.62 -11.73
C ALA A 37 22.43 22.11 -13.13
N ASN A 38 22.84 20.89 -13.44
CA ASN A 38 22.46 20.25 -14.70
C ASN A 38 20.96 19.87 -14.72
N ARG A 39 20.39 19.58 -13.55
CA ARG A 39 18.99 19.21 -13.35
C ARG A 39 18.51 19.73 -12.00
N ALA A 40 17.30 20.27 -11.95
CA ALA A 40 16.60 20.63 -10.72
C ALA A 40 15.30 19.82 -10.63
N TYR A 41 15.03 19.27 -9.45
CA TYR A 41 13.78 18.55 -9.15
C TYR A 41 13.04 19.34 -8.08
N LEU A 42 11.79 19.73 -8.36
CA LEU A 42 10.94 20.37 -7.37
C LEU A 42 10.30 19.29 -6.51
N ALA A 43 10.56 19.32 -5.20
CA ALA A 43 9.87 18.50 -4.21
C ALA A 43 8.96 19.42 -3.39
N SER A 44 7.70 19.60 -3.81
CA SER A 44 6.71 20.34 -3.04
C SER A 44 6.11 19.46 -1.95
N GLY A 45 6.40 19.79 -0.69
CA GLY A 45 5.62 19.33 0.45
C GLY A 45 4.47 20.32 0.71
N VAL A 46 3.29 19.82 1.08
CA VAL A 46 2.22 20.68 1.61
C VAL A 46 2.47 20.85 3.11
N THR A 47 2.73 22.07 3.56
CA THR A 47 2.75 22.43 4.98
C THR A 47 1.36 22.94 5.38
N VAL A 48 0.90 22.52 6.55
CA VAL A 48 -0.38 23.00 7.11
C VAL A 48 -0.05 24.15 8.05
N ASP A 49 -0.71 25.30 7.89
CA ASP A 49 -0.64 26.36 8.89
C ASP A 49 -1.38 25.92 10.16
N LEU A 50 -0.62 25.77 11.25
CA LEU A 50 -1.12 25.30 12.54
C LEU A 50 -1.39 26.45 13.51
N GLY A 51 -1.04 27.70 13.18
CA GLY A 51 -1.13 28.83 14.11
C GLY A 51 -2.56 29.08 14.59
N PHE A 52 -3.56 28.90 13.72
CA PHE A 52 -4.96 28.96 14.12
C PHE A 52 -5.33 27.86 15.12
N LEU A 53 -4.83 26.64 14.95
CA LEU A 53 -5.14 25.51 15.83
C LEU A 53 -4.48 25.67 17.21
N GLU A 54 -3.26 26.18 17.24
CA GLU A 54 -2.56 26.54 18.48
C GLU A 54 -3.32 27.60 19.26
N SER A 55 -3.90 28.59 18.55
CA SER A 55 -4.74 29.62 19.18
C SER A 55 -6.01 29.06 19.83
N LEU A 56 -6.47 27.90 19.39
CA LEU A 56 -7.59 27.15 19.98
C LEU A 56 -7.15 26.23 21.13
N GLY A 57 -5.86 26.18 21.48
CA GLY A 57 -5.33 25.33 22.54
C GLY A 57 -5.06 23.88 22.13
N LEU A 58 -5.02 23.58 20.83
CA LEU A 58 -4.60 22.26 20.36
C LEU A 58 -3.08 22.12 20.45
N GLU A 59 -2.63 20.98 20.96
CA GLU A 59 -1.21 20.64 20.91
C GLU A 59 -0.79 20.25 19.49
N THR A 60 0.24 20.92 18.98
CA THR A 60 0.83 20.69 17.67
C THR A 60 2.27 20.23 17.79
N GLY A 61 2.82 19.73 16.69
CA GLY A 61 4.23 19.39 16.56
C GLY A 61 4.66 19.41 15.10
N ALA A 62 5.91 19.01 14.84
CA ALA A 62 6.50 19.04 13.50
C ALA A 62 5.74 18.20 12.44
N GLN A 63 4.83 17.32 12.87
CA GLN A 63 4.05 16.43 11.99
C GLN A 63 2.54 16.75 11.99
N GLY A 64 2.14 17.92 12.51
CA GLY A 64 0.74 18.33 12.62
C GLY A 64 0.20 18.31 14.06
N VAL A 65 -1.11 18.12 14.21
CA VAL A 65 -1.79 18.03 15.51
C VAL A 65 -1.39 16.75 16.24
N LYS A 66 -1.04 16.86 17.52
CA LYS A 66 -0.76 15.69 18.36
C LYS A 66 -2.05 14.95 18.66
N ILE A 67 -2.00 13.63 18.50
CA ILE A 67 -3.13 12.73 18.75
C ILE A 67 -2.70 11.46 19.47
N ASP A 68 -3.65 10.83 20.17
CA ASP A 68 -3.55 9.41 20.50
C ASP A 68 -3.74 8.59 19.22
N ARG A 69 -2.77 7.73 18.88
CA ARG A 69 -2.79 6.96 17.62
C ARG A 69 -3.84 5.87 17.55
N LYS A 70 -4.42 5.46 18.68
CA LYS A 70 -5.48 4.45 18.75
C LYS A 70 -6.86 5.07 18.65
N THR A 71 -7.08 6.21 19.31
CA THR A 71 -8.41 6.85 19.35
C THR A 71 -8.53 8.04 18.39
N MET A 72 -7.42 8.53 17.84
CA MET A 72 -7.35 9.75 17.05
C MET A 72 -7.78 11.01 17.82
N ALA A 73 -7.90 10.93 19.15
CA ALA A 73 -8.28 12.03 20.03
C ALA A 73 -7.11 13.00 20.21
N THR A 74 -7.41 14.30 20.31
CA THR A 74 -6.42 15.33 20.63
C THR A 74 -6.33 15.54 22.15
N ASN A 75 -5.57 16.56 22.59
CA ASN A 75 -5.55 17.00 23.98
C ASN A 75 -6.87 17.66 24.44
N LEU A 76 -7.74 18.07 23.52
CA LEU A 76 -9.02 18.69 23.84
C LEU A 76 -10.13 17.64 23.85
N GLU A 77 -10.96 17.66 24.88
CA GLU A 77 -12.10 16.76 24.99
C GLU A 77 -13.05 16.97 23.79
N LYS A 78 -13.59 15.86 23.25
CA LYS A 78 -14.52 15.86 22.10
C LYS A 78 -13.91 16.33 20.78
N VAL A 79 -12.60 16.56 20.72
CA VAL A 79 -11.90 16.94 19.49
C VAL A 79 -11.03 15.78 19.01
N PHE A 80 -11.19 15.44 17.74
CA PHE A 80 -10.45 14.36 17.07
C PHE A 80 -9.83 14.92 15.80
N ALA A 81 -8.67 14.38 15.40
CA ALA A 81 -7.99 14.80 14.18
C ALA A 81 -7.58 13.58 13.35
N ALA A 82 -7.72 13.68 12.02
CA ALA A 82 -7.41 12.61 11.09
C ALA A 82 -6.82 13.14 9.78
N GLY A 83 -6.26 12.26 8.96
CA GLY A 83 -5.64 12.64 7.69
C GLY A 83 -4.27 13.27 7.88
N ASN A 84 -3.83 14.04 6.87
CA ASN A 84 -2.47 14.60 6.85
C ASN A 84 -2.19 15.58 8.00
N ILE A 85 -3.23 16.23 8.55
CA ILE A 85 -3.08 17.16 9.67
C ILE A 85 -2.76 16.44 10.99
N ALA A 86 -3.12 15.17 11.13
CA ALA A 86 -2.82 14.34 12.29
C ALA A 86 -1.69 13.33 12.03
N MET A 87 -1.43 13.04 10.75
CA MET A 87 -0.44 12.06 10.31
C MET A 87 0.27 12.56 9.04
N ALA A 88 1.21 13.50 9.19
CA ALA A 88 1.96 14.08 8.07
C ALA A 88 2.67 13.02 7.19
N GLY A 89 2.75 13.31 5.89
CA GLY A 89 3.50 12.50 4.91
C GLY A 89 2.86 11.15 4.55
N ARG A 90 1.57 10.99 4.81
CA ARG A 90 0.81 9.75 4.56
C ARG A 90 0.11 9.81 3.19
N TYR A 91 0.02 8.67 2.53
CA TYR A 91 -0.73 8.55 1.27
C TYR A 91 -2.23 8.75 1.50
N ALA A 92 -2.98 9.14 0.46
CA ALA A 92 -4.44 9.35 0.55
C ALA A 92 -5.20 8.16 1.18
N ILE A 93 -4.73 6.93 0.94
CA ILE A 93 -5.27 5.69 1.51
C ILE A 93 -5.11 5.67 3.05
N GLN A 94 -3.96 6.10 3.56
CA GLN A 94 -3.72 6.18 5.00
C GLN A 94 -4.50 7.32 5.65
N GLY A 95 -4.67 8.45 4.95
CA GLY A 95 -5.57 9.51 5.40
C GLY A 95 -7.02 9.04 5.51
N SER A 96 -7.48 8.25 4.54
CA SER A 96 -8.82 7.64 4.57
C SER A 96 -8.98 6.62 5.70
N ALA A 97 -7.95 5.81 5.95
CA ALA A 97 -7.92 4.88 7.09
C ALA A 97 -8.00 5.61 8.43
N ALA A 98 -7.22 6.69 8.58
CA ALA A 98 -7.26 7.56 9.77
C ALA A 98 -8.65 8.19 9.96
N GLY A 99 -9.30 8.63 8.88
CA GLY A 99 -10.67 9.15 8.92
C GLY A 99 -11.67 8.13 9.44
N ARG A 100 -11.61 6.88 8.94
CA ARG A 100 -12.44 5.79 9.44
C ARG A 100 -12.20 5.52 10.93
N GLN A 101 -10.95 5.51 11.36
CA GLN A 101 -10.59 5.27 12.77
C GLN A 101 -11.11 6.38 13.69
N ALA A 102 -10.97 7.64 13.28
CA ALA A 102 -11.53 8.77 14.01
C ALA A 102 -13.06 8.69 14.09
N ALA A 103 -13.74 8.32 13.00
CA ALA A 103 -15.20 8.15 13.00
C ALA A 103 -15.67 7.05 13.98
N LEU A 104 -14.98 5.91 14.02
CA LEU A 104 -15.26 4.84 14.99
C LEU A 104 -15.03 5.29 16.43
N SER A 105 -13.96 6.06 16.67
CA SER A 105 -13.63 6.58 18.00
C SER A 105 -14.62 7.64 18.47
N ILE A 106 -15.06 8.53 17.58
CA ILE A 106 -16.14 9.49 17.84
C ILE A 106 -17.43 8.74 18.16
N HIS A 107 -17.77 7.70 17.38
CA HIS A 107 -18.96 6.90 17.64
C HIS A 107 -18.90 6.27 19.04
N ALA A 108 -17.81 5.57 19.36
CA ALA A 108 -17.62 4.95 20.67
C ALA A 108 -17.63 5.95 21.83
N PHE A 109 -17.09 7.15 21.61
CA PHE A 109 -17.15 8.24 22.59
C PHE A 109 -18.59 8.71 22.84
N LEU A 110 -19.40 8.82 21.78
CA LEU A 110 -20.79 9.27 21.88
C LEU A 110 -21.74 8.18 22.42
N THR A 111 -21.40 6.90 22.26
CA THR A 111 -22.23 5.76 22.67
C THR A 111 -21.80 5.10 23.98
N GLU A 112 -20.85 5.70 24.72
CA GLU A 112 -20.37 5.19 26.01
C GLU A 112 -19.78 3.76 25.97
N GLY A 113 -19.02 3.43 24.92
CA GLY A 113 -18.05 2.33 24.98
C GLY A 113 -18.28 1.12 24.08
N ASP A 114 -19.22 1.14 23.14
CA ASP A 114 -19.28 0.12 22.08
C ASP A 114 -18.18 0.37 21.04
N ASN A 115 -16.96 -0.02 21.43
CA ASN A 115 -15.78 0.01 20.58
C ASN A 115 -15.70 -1.31 19.79
N HIS A 116 -16.28 -1.35 18.60
CA HIS A 116 -16.06 -2.45 17.66
C HIS A 116 -15.06 -2.06 16.57
N SER A 117 -13.82 -1.82 16.99
CA SER A 117 -12.68 -1.96 16.09
C SER A 117 -11.72 -2.92 16.77
N GLU A 118 -11.97 -4.22 16.62
CA GLU A 118 -10.94 -5.21 16.89
C GLU A 118 -9.75 -4.89 15.99
N GLU A 119 -8.63 -4.49 16.60
CA GLU A 119 -7.37 -4.34 15.88
C GLU A 119 -6.99 -5.72 15.32
N THR A 120 -7.34 -5.97 14.06
CA THR A 120 -6.88 -7.18 13.39
C THR A 120 -5.40 -7.04 13.08
N ILE A 121 -4.64 -8.11 13.25
CA ILE A 121 -3.23 -8.15 12.89
C ILE A 121 -3.11 -7.89 11.40
N ASP A 122 -2.44 -6.81 10.99
CA ASP A 122 -2.14 -6.60 9.58
C ASP A 122 -0.85 -7.31 9.20
N ILE A 123 -0.96 -8.23 8.23
CA ILE A 123 0.19 -8.85 7.57
C ILE A 123 0.51 -8.00 6.35
N ARG A 124 1.66 -7.33 6.36
CA ARG A 124 2.12 -6.49 5.26
C ARG A 124 2.98 -7.31 4.30
N LEU A 125 2.80 -7.07 3.02
CA LEU A 125 3.73 -7.55 2.00
C LEU A 125 5.10 -6.89 2.27
N PRO A 126 6.20 -7.65 2.29
CA PRO A 126 7.53 -7.09 2.49
C PRO A 126 7.94 -6.21 1.29
N ASN A 127 9.05 -5.49 1.44
CA ASN A 127 9.65 -4.78 0.33
C ASN A 127 10.13 -5.80 -0.72
N LEU A 128 9.45 -5.83 -1.86
CA LEU A 128 9.78 -6.71 -2.97
C LEU A 128 10.96 -6.18 -3.77
N SER A 129 11.81 -7.09 -4.26
CA SER A 129 12.83 -6.82 -5.27
C SER A 129 12.18 -6.43 -6.61
N ASP A 130 12.97 -5.90 -7.54
CA ASP A 130 12.45 -5.54 -8.87
C ASP A 130 11.99 -6.78 -9.66
N GLU A 131 12.61 -7.94 -9.45
CA GLU A 131 12.20 -9.22 -10.01
C GLU A 131 10.86 -9.67 -9.40
N GLU A 132 10.72 -9.60 -8.08
CA GLU A 132 9.48 -9.98 -7.40
C GLU A 132 8.31 -9.06 -7.76
N ARG A 133 8.57 -7.77 -7.97
CA ARG A 133 7.57 -6.81 -8.48
C ARG A 133 7.09 -7.19 -9.87
N LYS A 134 7.99 -7.64 -10.76
CA LYS A 134 7.60 -8.10 -12.10
C LYS A 134 6.68 -9.32 -12.03
N ILE A 135 6.89 -10.21 -11.05
CA ILE A 135 6.01 -11.36 -10.82
C ILE A 135 4.64 -10.88 -10.29
N LEU A 136 4.62 -10.02 -9.27
CA LEU A 136 3.37 -9.54 -8.67
C LEU A 136 2.50 -8.80 -9.69
N PHE A 137 3.13 -7.97 -10.53
CA PHE A 137 2.46 -7.14 -11.54
C PHE A 137 2.53 -7.77 -12.94
N ALA A 138 2.84 -9.06 -13.05
CA ALA A 138 2.78 -9.78 -14.33
C ALA A 138 1.36 -9.68 -14.90
N GLY A 139 1.26 -9.31 -16.18
CA GLY A 139 -0.04 -9.12 -16.85
C GLY A 139 -0.71 -7.76 -16.59
N ILE A 140 -0.22 -6.95 -15.64
CA ILE A 140 -0.61 -5.54 -15.57
C ILE A 140 0.18 -4.81 -16.65
N VAL A 141 -0.51 -4.48 -17.74
CA VAL A 141 0.04 -3.51 -18.70
C VAL A 141 0.02 -2.17 -17.97
N PRO A 142 1.18 -1.53 -17.71
CA PRO A 142 1.19 -0.15 -17.26
C PRO A 142 0.35 0.60 -18.28
N ALA A 143 -0.74 1.23 -17.83
CA ALA A 143 -1.49 2.11 -18.71
C ALA A 143 -0.45 2.99 -19.38
N LYS A 144 -0.43 3.03 -20.73
CA LYS A 144 0.37 4.04 -21.41
C LYS A 144 0.08 5.32 -20.65
N GLU A 145 1.12 6.01 -20.23
CA GLU A 145 1.01 7.42 -19.89
C GLU A 145 0.61 8.14 -21.18
N ASN A 146 -0.63 7.92 -21.64
CA ASN A 146 -1.43 8.97 -22.18
C ASN A 146 -1.60 9.86 -20.96
N GLY A 147 -0.55 10.63 -20.63
CA GLY A 147 -0.62 11.67 -19.63
C GLY A 147 -1.92 12.36 -19.94
N SER A 148 -2.83 12.37 -18.97
CA SER A 148 -4.08 13.14 -19.02
C SER A 148 -3.75 14.39 -19.83
N PRO A 149 -4.35 14.58 -21.03
CA PRO A 149 -3.84 15.52 -22.01
C PRO A 149 -3.58 16.80 -21.27
N LYS A 150 -2.30 17.13 -21.07
CA LYS A 150 -1.96 18.34 -20.34
C LYS A 150 -2.51 19.42 -21.24
N ALA A 151 -3.60 20.06 -20.81
CA ALA A 151 -4.00 21.29 -21.45
C ALA A 151 -2.74 22.15 -21.44
N SER A 152 -2.37 22.69 -22.60
CA SER A 152 -1.22 23.59 -22.72
C SER A 152 -1.30 24.55 -21.53
N THR A 153 -0.24 24.61 -20.70
CA THR A 153 -0.19 25.49 -19.53
C THR A 153 -0.76 26.84 -19.90
N ASN A 154 -1.99 27.11 -19.47
CA ASN A 154 -2.69 28.32 -19.82
C ASN A 154 -1.97 29.46 -19.12
N GLN A 155 -1.43 30.38 -19.91
CA GLN A 155 -0.72 31.55 -19.42
C GLN A 155 -1.70 32.66 -18.97
N ASP A 156 -3.01 32.42 -19.10
CA ASP A 156 -4.07 33.35 -18.71
C ASP A 156 -4.57 33.05 -17.29
N PRO A 157 -4.39 33.96 -16.32
CA PRO A 157 -4.92 33.82 -14.95
C PRO A 157 -6.45 33.77 -14.86
N ALA A 158 -7.18 34.12 -15.92
CA ALA A 158 -8.64 34.09 -15.98
C ALA A 158 -9.20 32.77 -16.56
N ASP A 159 -8.35 31.85 -17.02
CA ASP A 159 -8.77 30.57 -17.57
C ASP A 159 -8.88 29.50 -16.46
N PHE A 160 -10.12 29.10 -16.17
CA PHE A 160 -10.45 28.05 -15.19
C PHE A 160 -10.67 26.68 -15.86
N SER A 161 -10.27 26.49 -17.12
CA SER A 161 -10.34 25.21 -17.79
C SER A 161 -9.49 24.15 -17.08
N GLU A 162 -10.00 22.92 -17.06
CA GLU A 162 -9.40 21.82 -16.32
C GLU A 162 -8.04 21.43 -16.94
N VAL A 163 -6.95 21.66 -16.19
CA VAL A 163 -5.57 21.44 -16.65
C VAL A 163 -5.26 19.96 -16.90
N MET A 164 -5.93 19.08 -16.16
CA MET A 164 -5.92 17.64 -16.37
C MET A 164 -7.36 17.15 -16.40
N PRO A 165 -7.96 16.95 -17.58
CA PRO A 165 -9.24 16.28 -17.66
C PRO A 165 -9.08 14.93 -16.95
N GLY A 166 -9.86 14.71 -15.90
CA GLY A 166 -9.82 13.48 -15.11
C GLY A 166 -10.14 12.23 -15.96
N PHE A 167 -10.18 11.08 -15.30
CA PHE A 167 -10.61 9.85 -15.98
C PHE A 167 -12.10 9.89 -16.28
N ASN A 168 -12.51 9.39 -17.45
CA ASN A 168 -13.92 9.11 -17.67
C ASN A 168 -14.38 7.96 -16.73
N GLY A 169 -15.69 7.77 -16.57
CA GLY A 169 -16.22 6.78 -15.61
C GLY A 169 -15.67 5.36 -15.79
N GLY A 170 -15.48 4.91 -17.03
CA GLY A 170 -14.92 3.59 -17.33
C GLY A 170 -13.42 3.48 -17.00
N GLU A 171 -12.65 4.52 -17.35
CA GLU A 171 -11.23 4.62 -17.00
C GLU A 171 -11.01 4.69 -15.49
N ALA A 172 -11.86 5.45 -14.78
CA ALA A 172 -11.80 5.59 -13.33
C ALA A 172 -12.05 4.25 -12.65
N LEU A 173 -13.07 3.49 -13.09
CA LEU A 173 -13.36 2.15 -12.59
C LEU A 173 -12.19 1.19 -12.85
N SER A 174 -11.70 1.11 -14.08
CA SER A 174 -10.59 0.22 -14.44
C SER A 174 -9.33 0.53 -13.63
N ARG A 175 -9.01 1.81 -13.41
CA ARG A 175 -7.88 2.21 -12.55
C ARG A 175 -8.10 1.90 -11.08
N ALA A 176 -9.32 2.06 -10.58
CA ALA A 176 -9.65 1.71 -9.19
C ALA A 176 -9.50 0.21 -8.93
N GLU A 177 -9.87 -0.63 -9.90
CA GLU A 177 -9.71 -2.10 -9.82
C GLU A 177 -8.24 -2.52 -9.68
N LEU A 178 -7.31 -1.83 -10.36
CA LEU A 178 -5.86 -2.09 -10.24
C LEU A 178 -5.35 -1.94 -8.79
N CYS A 179 -5.87 -0.98 -8.02
CA CYS A 179 -5.44 -0.76 -6.64
C CYS A 179 -5.74 -1.94 -5.71
N LEU A 180 -6.69 -2.82 -6.07
CA LEU A 180 -7.08 -3.97 -5.25
C LEU A 180 -6.39 -5.27 -5.67
N GLN A 181 -5.62 -5.28 -6.76
CA GLN A 181 -4.98 -6.49 -7.28
C GLN A 181 -3.87 -7.03 -6.38
N CYS A 182 -3.14 -6.16 -5.67
CA CYS A 182 -2.11 -6.57 -4.72
C CYS A 182 -2.66 -6.89 -3.31
N ASP A 183 -3.96 -6.70 -3.07
CA ASP A 183 -4.56 -7.00 -1.77
C ASP A 183 -4.73 -8.52 -1.57
N CYS A 184 -4.67 -8.97 -0.32
CA CYS A 184 -4.79 -10.39 -0.02
C CYS A 184 -6.19 -10.92 -0.34
N ALA A 185 -6.27 -12.00 -1.13
CA ALA A 185 -7.52 -12.71 -1.45
C ALA A 185 -8.33 -13.10 -0.20
N ALA A 186 -7.64 -13.61 0.82
CA ALA A 186 -8.26 -14.08 2.05
C ALA A 186 -8.41 -13.00 3.13
N LYS A 187 -8.31 -11.69 2.79
CA LYS A 187 -8.32 -10.63 3.80
C LYS A 187 -9.55 -10.66 4.74
N LYS A 188 -10.69 -11.17 4.31
CA LYS A 188 -11.90 -11.20 5.17
C LYS A 188 -12.00 -12.46 6.04
N ASN A 189 -11.37 -13.56 5.64
CA ASN A 189 -11.57 -14.89 6.22
C ASN A 189 -10.26 -15.64 6.52
N CYS A 190 -9.10 -14.96 6.49
CA CYS A 190 -7.81 -15.56 6.80
C CYS A 190 -7.77 -16.01 8.27
N LEU A 191 -7.82 -17.32 8.48
CA LEU A 191 -7.79 -17.92 9.82
C LEU A 191 -6.51 -17.61 10.56
N LEU A 192 -5.37 -17.52 9.86
CA LEU A 192 -4.10 -17.11 10.47
C LEU A 192 -4.20 -15.72 11.09
N ARG A 193 -4.90 -14.79 10.42
CA ARG A 193 -5.07 -13.42 10.91
C ARG A 193 -6.04 -13.37 12.09
N ILE A 194 -7.18 -14.05 11.95
CA ILE A 194 -8.21 -14.12 12.98
C ILE A 194 -7.64 -14.74 14.26
N ARG A 195 -7.07 -15.94 14.17
CA ARG A 195 -6.48 -16.63 15.33
C ARG A 195 -5.27 -15.89 15.88
N GLY A 196 -4.46 -15.27 15.01
CA GLY A 196 -3.36 -14.43 15.44
C GLY A 196 -3.83 -13.27 16.32
N THR A 197 -4.89 -12.58 15.90
CA THR A 197 -5.50 -11.49 16.68
C THR A 197 -6.06 -11.99 18.01
N GLU A 198 -6.87 -13.06 17.98
CA GLU A 198 -7.48 -13.64 19.19
C GLU A 198 -6.44 -14.06 20.23
N LEU A 199 -5.30 -14.60 19.77
CA LEU A 199 -4.23 -15.10 20.64
C LEU A 199 -3.19 -14.02 20.98
N GLY A 200 -3.36 -12.77 20.52
CA GLY A 200 -2.41 -11.69 20.76
C GLY A 200 -1.02 -11.93 20.14
N ALA A 201 -0.96 -12.62 19.01
CA ALA A 201 0.29 -12.92 18.33
C ALA A 201 0.99 -11.62 17.87
N ASN A 202 2.33 -11.60 17.95
CA ASN A 202 3.12 -10.48 17.47
C ASN A 202 3.89 -10.90 16.20
N PRO A 203 3.50 -10.45 15.00
CA PRO A 203 4.21 -10.76 13.75
C PRO A 203 5.66 -10.29 13.71
N LYS A 204 6.03 -9.35 14.59
CA LYS A 204 7.37 -8.78 14.69
C LYS A 204 8.23 -9.45 15.78
N ALA A 205 7.70 -10.48 16.47
CA ALA A 205 8.44 -11.16 17.53
C ALA A 205 9.71 -11.85 17.02
N TYR A 206 9.71 -12.29 15.76
CA TYR A 206 10.83 -12.98 15.13
C TYR A 206 11.25 -12.23 13.87
N VAL A 207 12.55 -11.95 13.77
CA VAL A 207 13.17 -11.34 12.60
C VAL A 207 14.07 -12.39 11.96
N GLY A 208 13.90 -12.61 10.66
CA GLY A 208 14.67 -13.59 9.91
C GLY A 208 14.47 -13.45 8.42
N GLU A 209 15.15 -14.31 7.67
CA GLU A 209 15.00 -14.38 6.21
C GLU A 209 13.57 -14.79 5.84
N LEU A 210 12.96 -14.04 4.93
CA LEU A 210 11.68 -14.40 4.34
C LEU A 210 11.93 -15.27 3.10
N PRO A 211 11.05 -16.25 2.81
CA PRO A 211 11.09 -16.93 1.54
C PRO A 211 10.88 -15.93 0.39
N PRO A 212 11.46 -16.19 -0.80
CA PRO A 212 11.24 -15.34 -1.96
C PRO A 212 9.74 -15.30 -2.32
N PHE A 213 9.31 -14.19 -2.90
CA PHE A 213 7.97 -14.06 -3.43
C PHE A 213 7.82 -14.96 -4.67
N GLU A 214 6.98 -15.99 -4.55
CA GLU A 214 6.61 -16.86 -5.66
C GLU A 214 5.09 -16.86 -5.82
N ARG A 215 4.64 -16.65 -7.05
CA ARG A 215 3.24 -16.69 -7.45
C ARG A 215 3.12 -17.51 -8.73
N ASP A 216 2.31 -18.55 -8.67
CA ASP A 216 1.92 -19.37 -9.81
C ASP A 216 0.45 -19.07 -10.15
N ASP A 217 0.21 -18.53 -11.33
CA ASP A 217 -1.10 -18.20 -11.89
C ASP A 217 -1.42 -19.00 -13.17
N THR A 218 -0.76 -20.15 -13.35
CA THR A 218 -0.87 -20.97 -14.57
C THR A 218 -2.23 -21.66 -14.71
N HIS A 219 -2.88 -21.98 -13.60
CA HIS A 219 -4.21 -22.60 -13.58
C HIS A 219 -5.29 -21.58 -14.01
N PRO A 220 -6.32 -21.97 -14.80
CA PRO A 220 -7.35 -21.04 -15.27
C PRO A 220 -8.06 -20.27 -14.14
N ASP A 221 -8.42 -20.95 -13.04
CA ASP A 221 -9.25 -20.35 -11.99
C ASP A 221 -8.52 -20.01 -10.69
N VAL A 222 -7.31 -20.51 -10.46
CA VAL A 222 -6.64 -20.49 -9.15
C VAL A 222 -5.24 -19.88 -9.25
N VAL A 223 -4.87 -19.16 -8.22
CA VAL A 223 -3.51 -18.63 -7.99
C VAL A 223 -2.95 -19.29 -6.74
N HIS A 224 -1.68 -19.69 -6.80
CA HIS A 224 -0.91 -20.15 -5.66
C HIS A 224 0.22 -19.16 -5.35
N GLU A 225 0.19 -18.56 -4.16
CA GLU A 225 1.25 -17.69 -3.65
C GLU A 225 1.93 -18.36 -2.45
N SER A 226 3.11 -18.93 -2.68
CA SER A 226 3.76 -19.83 -1.71
C SER A 226 4.18 -19.11 -0.43
N GLY A 227 4.47 -17.80 -0.51
CA GLY A 227 4.82 -16.94 0.63
C GLY A 227 3.70 -16.77 1.68
N LYS A 228 2.45 -17.02 1.30
CA LYS A 228 1.29 -17.00 2.21
C LYS A 228 1.01 -18.36 2.84
N CYS A 229 1.73 -19.41 2.45
CA CYS A 229 1.47 -20.79 2.88
C CYS A 229 2.15 -21.10 4.22
N ILE A 230 1.33 -21.48 5.22
CA ILE A 230 1.81 -21.98 6.52
C ILE A 230 2.12 -23.48 6.53
N LYS A 231 2.13 -24.12 5.34
CA LYS A 231 2.55 -25.53 5.14
C LYS A 231 1.72 -26.54 5.94
N CYS A 232 0.45 -26.23 6.20
CA CYS A 232 -0.46 -27.07 6.99
C CYS A 232 -0.86 -28.40 6.32
N GLY A 233 -0.64 -28.56 5.01
CA GLY A 233 -0.93 -29.81 4.28
C GLY A 233 -2.40 -30.06 3.95
N ARG A 234 -3.32 -29.16 4.30
CA ARG A 234 -4.77 -29.34 4.02
C ARG A 234 -5.07 -29.50 2.53
N CYS A 235 -4.42 -28.70 1.68
CA CYS A 235 -4.57 -28.81 0.22
C CYS A 235 -3.95 -30.10 -0.35
N ILE A 236 -2.90 -30.65 0.27
CA ILE A 236 -2.31 -31.94 -0.10
C ILE A 236 -3.31 -33.06 0.15
N ILE A 237 -3.96 -33.03 1.31
CA ILE A 237 -5.02 -33.99 1.67
C ILE A 237 -6.21 -33.85 0.70
N ALA A 238 -6.69 -32.63 0.45
CA ALA A 238 -7.80 -32.38 -0.47
C ALA A 238 -7.52 -32.88 -1.90
N ALA A 239 -6.33 -32.60 -2.44
CA ALA A 239 -5.90 -33.08 -3.75
C ALA A 239 -5.87 -34.61 -3.82
N ARG A 240 -5.31 -35.26 -2.78
CA ARG A 240 -5.27 -36.73 -2.68
C ARG A 240 -6.67 -37.34 -2.60
N ASP A 241 -7.54 -36.76 -1.78
CA ASP A 241 -8.90 -37.28 -1.56
C ASP A 241 -9.77 -37.15 -2.82
N HIS A 242 -9.45 -36.19 -3.69
CA HIS A 242 -10.03 -36.03 -5.03
C HIS A 242 -9.27 -36.78 -6.13
N GLN A 243 -8.26 -37.58 -5.76
CA GLN A 243 -7.50 -38.43 -6.68
C GLN A 243 -6.81 -37.65 -7.82
N GLU A 244 -6.29 -36.46 -7.52
CA GLU A 244 -5.38 -35.74 -8.44
C GLU A 244 -4.21 -36.64 -8.84
N GLU A 245 -3.88 -36.70 -10.14
CA GLU A 245 -2.78 -37.54 -10.64
C GLU A 245 -1.43 -37.11 -10.05
N LEU A 246 -1.14 -35.80 -10.11
CA LEU A 246 0.06 -35.22 -9.51
C LEU A 246 -0.20 -34.65 -8.11
N GLY A 247 -1.30 -33.91 -7.95
CA GLY A 247 -1.67 -33.28 -6.68
C GLY A 247 -0.66 -32.23 -6.20
N LEU A 248 -0.68 -31.99 -4.88
CA LEU A 248 0.28 -31.13 -4.19
C LEU A 248 1.10 -31.95 -3.20
N THR A 249 2.32 -31.53 -2.95
CA THR A 249 3.19 -32.16 -1.94
C THR A 249 4.14 -31.14 -1.30
N TYR A 250 4.89 -31.60 -0.29
CA TYR A 250 6.02 -30.87 0.26
C TYR A 250 7.25 -31.06 -0.62
N ILE A 251 7.87 -29.95 -1.04
CA ILE A 251 9.06 -29.93 -1.88
C ILE A 251 10.20 -29.29 -1.09
N GLY A 252 11.37 -29.94 -1.10
CA GLY A 252 12.55 -29.48 -0.39
C GLY A 252 12.61 -29.94 1.08
N ARG A 253 13.45 -29.29 1.88
CA ARG A 253 13.75 -29.68 3.26
C ARG A 253 14.22 -28.48 4.09
N GLY A 254 13.96 -28.52 5.40
CA GLY A 254 14.27 -27.44 6.34
C GLY A 254 13.52 -26.15 6.03
N PHE A 255 14.19 -25.00 6.18
CA PHE A 255 13.60 -23.67 5.92
C PHE A 255 13.13 -23.46 4.47
N ARG A 256 13.63 -24.28 3.53
CA ARG A 256 13.28 -24.21 2.11
C ARG A 256 12.12 -25.12 1.71
N VAL A 257 11.43 -25.76 2.67
CA VAL A 257 10.23 -26.53 2.35
C VAL A 257 9.17 -25.60 1.76
N ARG A 258 8.58 -25.97 0.64
CA ARG A 258 7.41 -25.31 0.06
C ARG A 258 6.34 -26.34 -0.29
N VAL A 259 5.09 -25.91 -0.35
CA VAL A 259 4.02 -26.73 -0.94
C VAL A 259 3.99 -26.42 -2.44
N GLY A 260 3.81 -27.42 -3.28
CA GLY A 260 3.71 -27.25 -4.73
C GLY A 260 3.47 -28.58 -5.43
N VAL A 261 3.42 -28.56 -6.76
CA VAL A 261 3.27 -29.77 -7.58
C VAL A 261 4.62 -30.49 -7.68
N PRO A 262 4.67 -31.83 -7.53
CA PRO A 262 5.92 -32.58 -7.65
C PRO A 262 6.62 -32.35 -8.99
N LEU A 263 7.92 -32.66 -9.05
CA LEU A 263 8.76 -32.58 -10.26
C LEU A 263 8.83 -31.19 -10.93
N ASN A 264 8.54 -30.12 -10.19
CA ASN A 264 8.50 -28.73 -10.70
C ASN A 264 7.43 -28.49 -11.78
N HIS A 265 6.37 -29.28 -11.78
CA HIS A 265 5.16 -28.97 -12.54
C HIS A 265 4.45 -27.72 -12.00
N GLN A 266 3.57 -27.16 -12.82
CA GLN A 266 2.79 -25.97 -12.52
C GLN A 266 1.49 -26.31 -11.81
N ILE A 267 0.90 -25.36 -11.10
CA ILE A 267 -0.39 -25.55 -10.40
C ILE A 267 -1.50 -26.05 -11.32
N ARG A 268 -1.50 -25.64 -12.59
CA ARG A 268 -2.41 -26.17 -13.62
C ARG A 268 -2.42 -27.71 -13.67
N GLU A 269 -1.25 -28.32 -13.61
CA GLU A 269 -1.04 -29.77 -13.79
C GLU A 269 -1.27 -30.54 -12.48
N GLY A 270 -1.15 -29.87 -11.33
CA GLY A 270 -1.34 -30.49 -10.02
C GLY A 270 -2.75 -30.41 -9.46
N LEU A 271 -3.60 -29.55 -10.03
CA LEU A 271 -4.95 -29.27 -9.54
C LEU A 271 -5.97 -29.27 -10.68
N GLU A 272 -6.14 -30.38 -11.38
CA GLU A 272 -7.08 -30.46 -12.52
C GLU A 272 -8.54 -30.60 -12.07
N VAL A 273 -8.77 -31.18 -10.89
CA VAL A 273 -10.11 -31.55 -10.38
C VAL A 273 -10.40 -30.89 -9.03
N ALA A 274 -9.42 -30.86 -8.14
CA ALA A 274 -9.52 -30.49 -6.74
C ALA A 274 -9.27 -29.00 -6.48
N ALA A 275 -9.09 -28.19 -7.52
CA ALA A 275 -8.72 -26.78 -7.40
C ALA A 275 -9.63 -25.99 -6.44
N HIS A 276 -10.96 -26.17 -6.57
CA HIS A 276 -11.95 -25.49 -5.74
C HIS A 276 -11.88 -25.93 -4.27
N GLU A 277 -11.77 -27.24 -4.03
CA GLU A 277 -11.65 -27.77 -2.66
C GLU A 277 -10.35 -27.32 -2.00
N CYS A 278 -9.23 -27.33 -2.75
CA CYS A 278 -7.94 -26.88 -2.27
C CYS A 278 -7.95 -25.39 -1.86
N VAL A 279 -8.68 -24.54 -2.59
CA VAL A 279 -8.93 -23.14 -2.20
C VAL A 279 -9.79 -23.07 -0.93
N ALA A 280 -10.88 -23.84 -0.86
CA ALA A 280 -11.81 -23.84 0.27
C ALA A 280 -11.15 -24.25 1.61
N VAL A 281 -10.24 -25.22 1.56
CA VAL A 281 -9.53 -25.69 2.76
C VAL A 281 -8.30 -24.84 3.12
N CYS A 282 -7.88 -23.90 2.27
CA CYS A 282 -6.75 -23.04 2.55
C CYS A 282 -7.06 -22.10 3.73
N PRO A 283 -6.35 -22.20 4.87
CA PRO A 283 -6.62 -21.34 6.02
C PRO A 283 -6.06 -19.91 5.86
N THR A 284 -5.30 -19.67 4.80
CA THR A 284 -4.70 -18.37 4.47
C THR A 284 -5.15 -17.95 3.06
N GLY A 285 -4.43 -17.02 2.43
CA GLY A 285 -4.62 -16.68 1.01
C GLY A 285 -3.56 -17.29 0.10
N ALA A 286 -2.95 -18.41 0.48
CA ALA A 286 -1.93 -19.07 -0.33
C ALA A 286 -2.50 -19.71 -1.58
N LEU A 287 -3.69 -20.30 -1.50
CA LEU A 287 -4.48 -20.71 -2.65
C LEU A 287 -5.74 -19.86 -2.67
N SER A 288 -6.04 -19.25 -3.82
CA SER A 288 -7.20 -18.40 -3.99
C SER A 288 -7.69 -18.39 -5.42
N PHE A 289 -8.98 -18.12 -5.62
CA PHE A 289 -9.50 -17.85 -6.95
C PHE A 289 -8.86 -16.61 -7.57
N LYS A 290 -8.71 -16.62 -8.90
CA LYS A 290 -8.37 -15.42 -9.67
C LYS A 290 -9.46 -14.36 -9.51
N ARG A 291 -9.02 -13.10 -9.52
CA ARG A 291 -9.88 -11.91 -9.45
C ARG A 291 -10.00 -11.27 -10.81
#